data_AF-A0A7W0VU41-F1
#
_entry.id   AF-A0A7W0VU41-F1
#
_cell.length_a   1.000
_cell.length_b   1.000
_cell.length_c   1.000
_cell.angle_alpha   90.00
_cell.angle_beta   90.00
_cell.angle_gamma   90.00
#
_symmetry.space_group_name_H-M   'P 1'
#
loop_
_entity.id
_entity.type
_entity.pdbx_description
1 polymer ?
#
loop_
_entity_poly.entity_id
_entity_poly.type
_entity_poly.pdbx_seq_one_letter_code
_entity_poly.pdbx_strand_id
1 'polypeptide(L)'
;MEPSVTIITTAAKDPDQFEGMLLTERRERSVGWKKFPLRSGVYLDAFLVSATDSDFGVFGSAEEEVDAEGIKVRTRLIVSESIPQILPMLMTMVEEKPDETARALVKHGGGTADVVRVTEALTSGAWPSGNDPAEEAAAFAHQLLTYARLAEETLKGICLEYRGTSVE
;
A
#
# COMPACT_ATOMS: atom_id res chain seq x y z
N MET A 1 1.24 19.24 8.03
CA MET A 1 1.82 17.90 7.78
C MET A 1 1.34 17.45 6.41
N GLU A 2 2.24 16.93 5.57
CA GLU A 2 1.85 16.34 4.28
C GLU A 2 1.36 14.90 4.50
N PRO A 3 0.19 14.51 3.94
CA PRO A 3 -0.28 13.13 4.05
C PRO A 3 0.70 12.15 3.42
N SER A 4 0.74 10.92 3.92
CA SER A 4 1.68 9.91 3.44
C SER A 4 1.22 8.48 3.71
N VAL A 5 1.69 7.55 2.89
CA VAL A 5 1.67 6.12 3.18
C VAL A 5 3.08 5.63 3.44
N THR A 6 3.26 4.76 4.43
CA THR A 6 4.53 4.04 4.66
C THR A 6 4.27 2.56 4.50
N ILE A 7 5.07 1.88 3.67
CA ILE A 7 5.04 0.42 3.52
C ILE A 7 6.19 -0.14 4.36
N ILE A 8 5.89 -1.12 5.21
CA ILE A 8 6.82 -1.69 6.19
C ILE A 8 6.75 -3.22 6.12
N THR A 9 7.87 -3.90 5.92
CA THR A 9 7.93 -5.36 6.07
C THR A 9 8.15 -5.73 7.54
N THR A 10 7.11 -6.24 8.21
CA THR A 10 7.08 -6.42 9.67
C THR A 10 6.93 -7.88 10.10
N ALA A 11 7.42 -8.24 11.29
CA ALA A 11 7.42 -9.61 11.80
C ALA A 11 6.07 -10.07 12.41
N ALA A 12 4.96 -9.48 11.98
CA ALA A 12 3.62 -9.86 12.44
C ALA A 12 3.12 -11.10 11.70
N LYS A 13 2.84 -12.16 12.46
CA LYS A 13 2.32 -13.44 11.97
C LYS A 13 0.79 -13.50 12.00
N ASP A 14 0.17 -12.70 12.86
CA ASP A 14 -1.27 -12.57 13.02
C ASP A 14 -1.64 -11.12 13.42
N PRO A 15 -2.94 -10.75 13.35
CA PRO A 15 -3.39 -9.41 13.71
C PRO A 15 -3.18 -9.04 15.18
N ASP A 16 -3.35 -9.97 16.12
CA ASP A 16 -3.21 -9.70 17.56
C ASP A 16 -1.77 -9.31 17.92
N GLN A 17 -0.79 -10.01 17.34
CA GLN A 17 0.62 -9.70 17.48
C GLN A 17 0.94 -8.30 16.93
N PHE A 18 0.28 -7.90 15.84
CA PHE A 18 0.46 -6.59 15.24
C PHE A 18 -0.12 -5.45 16.09
N GLU A 19 -1.33 -5.63 16.62
CA GLU A 19 -1.97 -4.67 17.52
C GLU A 19 -1.15 -4.48 18.81
N GLY A 20 -0.45 -5.52 19.27
CA GLY A 20 0.47 -5.43 20.41
C GLY A 20 1.80 -4.69 20.13
N MET A 21 2.16 -4.40 18.88
CA MET A 21 3.42 -3.72 18.52
C MET A 21 3.27 -2.21 18.46
N LEU A 22 4.21 -1.48 19.07
CA LEU A 22 4.31 -0.03 18.91
C LEU A 22 4.72 0.36 17.48
N LEU A 23 4.28 1.53 17.00
CA LEU A 23 4.69 2.09 15.69
C LEU A 23 6.21 2.13 15.49
N THR A 24 6.97 2.51 16.52
CA THR A 24 8.44 2.54 16.47
C THR A 24 9.03 1.14 16.34
N GLU A 25 8.49 0.18 17.10
CA GLU A 25 8.92 -1.22 17.08
C GLU A 25 8.74 -1.85 15.70
N ARG A 26 7.62 -1.57 15.02
CA ARG A 26 7.35 -2.07 13.66
C ARG A 26 8.45 -1.68 12.67
N ARG A 27 8.99 -0.46 12.81
CA ARG A 27 10.08 0.06 11.96
C ARG A 27 11.44 -0.47 12.37
N GLU A 28 11.75 -0.49 13.67
CA GLU A 28 13.01 -0.99 14.21
C GLU A 28 13.23 -2.48 13.89
N ARG A 29 12.15 -3.26 13.90
CA ARG A 29 12.17 -4.70 13.58
C ARG A 29 11.90 -4.99 12.10
N SER A 30 11.72 -3.97 11.28
CA SER A 30 11.49 -4.14 9.84
C SER A 30 12.76 -4.59 9.13
N VAL A 31 12.58 -5.34 8.04
CA VAL A 31 13.67 -5.62 7.07
C VAL A 31 13.71 -4.61 5.92
N GLY A 32 12.72 -3.73 5.87
CA GLY A 32 12.58 -2.70 4.86
C GLY A 32 11.36 -1.85 5.16
N TRP A 33 11.51 -0.54 5.01
CA TRP A 33 10.39 0.38 4.99
C TRP A 33 10.70 1.61 4.15
N LYS A 34 9.65 2.22 3.60
CA LYS A 34 9.75 3.48 2.87
C LYS A 34 8.46 4.27 2.99
N LYS A 35 8.62 5.58 3.16
CA LYS A 35 7.53 6.56 3.22
C LYS A 35 7.36 7.21 1.85
N PHE A 36 6.11 7.37 1.43
CA PHE A 36 5.72 8.00 0.18
C PHE A 36 4.71 9.11 0.44
N PRO A 37 4.84 10.29 -0.21
CA PRO A 37 3.86 11.36 -0.07
C PRO A 37 2.52 10.94 -0.67
N LEU A 38 1.42 11.33 -0.04
CA LEU A 38 0.07 11.02 -0.51
C LEU A 38 -0.67 12.33 -0.83
N ARG A 39 -0.59 12.78 -2.07
CA ARG A 39 -1.13 14.07 -2.52
C ARG A 39 -2.61 13.98 -2.85
N SER A 40 -3.10 12.81 -3.27
CA SER A 40 -4.54 12.59 -3.50
C SER A 40 -5.35 12.54 -2.22
N GLY A 41 -4.72 12.20 -1.08
CA GLY A 41 -5.39 11.98 0.19
C GLY A 41 -6.22 10.69 0.27
N VAL A 42 -6.08 9.77 -0.69
CA VAL A 42 -6.86 8.53 -0.77
C VAL A 42 -6.12 7.35 -0.13
N TYR A 43 -6.84 6.45 0.53
CA TYR A 43 -6.28 5.16 0.95
C TYR A 43 -6.00 4.26 -0.26
N LEU A 44 -4.74 4.20 -0.66
CA LEU A 44 -4.33 3.56 -1.93
C LEU A 44 -4.61 2.06 -1.98
N ASP A 45 -4.53 1.35 -0.87
CA ASP A 45 -4.88 -0.08 -0.81
C ASP A 45 -6.37 -0.31 -1.03
N ALA A 46 -7.25 0.46 -0.38
CA ALA A 46 -8.70 0.37 -0.60
C ALA A 46 -9.08 0.79 -2.02
N PHE A 47 -8.45 1.84 -2.55
CA PHE A 47 -8.65 2.28 -3.93
C PHE A 47 -8.21 1.18 -4.92
N LEU A 48 -7.03 0.60 -4.72
CA LEU A 48 -6.51 -0.47 -5.57
C LEU A 48 -7.43 -1.69 -5.53
N VAL A 49 -7.75 -2.21 -4.35
CA VAL A 49 -8.69 -3.33 -4.13
C VAL A 49 -10.02 -3.10 -4.83
N SER A 50 -10.60 -1.91 -4.67
CA SER A 50 -11.89 -1.56 -5.27
C SER A 50 -11.82 -1.40 -6.79
N ALA A 51 -10.70 -0.87 -7.31
CA ALA A 51 -10.51 -0.68 -8.74
C ALA A 51 -10.27 -2.01 -9.48
N THR A 52 -9.54 -2.94 -8.86
CA THR A 52 -9.10 -4.19 -9.50
C THR A 52 -9.89 -5.42 -9.04
N ASP A 53 -10.92 -5.25 -8.21
CA ASP A 53 -11.72 -6.34 -7.62
C ASP A 53 -10.83 -7.42 -6.98
N SER A 54 -9.77 -6.96 -6.30
CA SER A 54 -8.71 -7.82 -5.74
C SER A 54 -8.84 -7.88 -4.22
N ASP A 55 -8.81 -9.08 -3.64
CA ASP A 55 -8.75 -9.23 -2.18
C ASP A 55 -7.31 -9.48 -1.73
N PHE A 56 -6.72 -8.54 -1.00
CA PHE A 56 -5.38 -8.71 -0.42
C PHE A 56 -5.41 -9.22 1.04
N GLY A 57 -6.58 -9.55 1.59
CA GLY A 57 -6.70 -9.99 2.98
C GLY A 57 -6.22 -8.93 3.97
N VAL A 58 -6.53 -7.66 3.70
CA VAL A 58 -6.03 -6.53 4.51
C VAL A 58 -6.81 -6.45 5.82
N PHE A 59 -6.10 -6.59 6.94
CA PHE A 59 -6.62 -6.36 8.28
C PHE A 59 -6.37 -4.91 8.68
N GLY A 60 -7.41 -4.14 8.97
CA GLY A 60 -7.26 -2.81 9.57
C GLY A 60 -7.16 -2.90 11.08
N SER A 61 -6.23 -2.17 11.69
CA SER A 61 -6.25 -1.93 13.14
C SER A 61 -7.59 -1.30 13.53
N ALA A 62 -8.19 -1.78 14.62
CA ALA A 62 -9.46 -1.25 15.13
C ALA A 62 -9.34 0.21 15.61
N GLU A 63 -8.17 0.61 16.10
CA GLU A 63 -7.91 1.94 16.65
C GLU A 63 -6.83 2.69 15.85
N GLU A 64 -7.02 4.02 15.73
CA GLU A 64 -5.97 4.92 15.24
C GLU A 64 -4.89 5.08 16.32
N GLU A 65 -3.65 4.78 15.96
CA GLU A 65 -2.51 4.98 16.84
C GLU A 65 -2.03 6.45 16.76
N VAL A 66 -1.40 6.96 17.82
CA VAL A 66 -0.80 8.30 17.81
C VAL A 66 0.71 8.15 17.88
N ASP A 67 1.43 8.70 16.89
CA ASP A 67 2.89 8.67 16.91
C ASP A 67 3.50 9.70 17.87
N ALA A 68 4.83 9.68 18.02
CA ALA A 68 5.57 10.54 18.96
C ALA A 68 5.40 12.04 18.69
N GLU A 69 4.97 12.44 17.49
CA GLU A 69 4.73 13.83 17.11
C GLU A 69 3.26 14.23 17.35
N GLY A 70 2.43 13.34 17.91
CA GLY A 70 1.01 13.57 18.15
C GLY A 70 0.14 13.35 16.90
N ILE A 71 0.67 12.68 15.87
CA ILE A 71 -0.05 12.45 14.61
C ILE A 71 -0.81 11.14 14.67
N LYS A 72 -2.09 11.18 14.27
CA LYS A 72 -2.90 9.98 14.06
C LYS A 72 -2.38 9.15 12.87
N VAL A 73 -2.23 7.86 13.10
CA VAL A 73 -1.74 6.87 12.15
C VAL A 73 -2.78 5.77 12.04
N ARG A 74 -3.35 5.61 10.85
CA ARG A 74 -4.19 4.45 10.55
C ARG A 74 -3.33 3.34 9.99
N THR A 75 -3.43 2.17 10.58
CA THR A 75 -2.54 1.06 10.25
C THR A 75 -3.34 -0.11 9.68
N ARG A 76 -2.78 -0.72 8.64
CA ARG A 76 -3.35 -1.89 7.97
C ARG A 76 -2.27 -2.94 7.80
N LEU A 77 -2.63 -4.21 7.90
CA LEU A 77 -1.73 -5.36 7.90
C LEU A 77 -2.14 -6.37 6.85
N ILE A 78 -1.16 -6.86 6.10
CA ILE A 78 -1.22 -8.11 5.36
C ILE A 78 -0.31 -9.09 6.10
N VAL A 79 -0.89 -10.13 6.70
CA VAL A 79 -0.15 -11.11 7.50
C VAL A 79 0.76 -11.96 6.63
N SER A 80 1.84 -12.50 7.22
CA SER A 80 2.84 -13.27 6.49
C SER A 80 2.26 -14.47 5.73
N GLU A 81 1.23 -15.12 6.28
CA GLU A 81 0.58 -16.28 5.65
C GLU A 81 -0.24 -15.94 4.41
N SER A 82 -0.68 -14.68 4.27
CA SER A 82 -1.42 -14.20 3.10
C SER A 82 -0.49 -13.76 1.96
N ILE A 83 0.79 -13.48 2.25
CA ILE A 83 1.76 -13.02 1.24
C ILE A 83 1.85 -13.97 0.02
N PRO A 84 1.99 -15.30 0.18
CA PRO A 84 2.06 -16.22 -0.97
C PRO A 84 0.80 -16.23 -1.84
N GLN A 85 -0.35 -15.81 -1.29
CA GLN A 85 -1.63 -15.79 -2.00
C GLN A 85 -1.79 -14.49 -2.81
N ILE A 86 -1.36 -13.37 -2.25
CA ILE A 86 -1.48 -12.06 -2.90
C ILE A 86 -0.33 -11.76 -3.87
N LEU A 87 0.83 -12.39 -3.70
CA LEU A 87 1.99 -12.11 -4.52
C LEU A 87 1.74 -12.42 -6.01
N PRO A 88 1.15 -13.57 -6.39
CA PRO A 88 0.77 -13.84 -7.78
C PRO A 88 -0.20 -12.78 -8.33
N MET A 89 -1.15 -12.31 -7.52
CA MET A 89 -2.10 -11.27 -7.93
C MET A 89 -1.38 -9.95 -8.22
N LEU A 90 -0.45 -9.54 -7.36
CA LEU A 90 0.40 -8.35 -7.56
C LEU A 90 1.29 -8.50 -8.80
N MET A 91 1.87 -9.67 -9.02
CA MET A 91 2.64 -9.96 -10.24
C MET A 91 1.77 -9.84 -11.49
N THR A 92 0.56 -10.43 -11.49
CA THR A 92 -0.36 -10.30 -12.62
C THR A 92 -0.74 -8.85 -12.86
N MET A 93 -1.08 -8.08 -11.83
CA MET A 93 -1.47 -6.67 -11.99
C MET A 93 -0.34 -5.78 -12.51
N VAL A 94 0.88 -5.96 -12.00
CA VAL A 94 2.00 -5.04 -12.23
C VAL A 94 2.87 -5.47 -13.42
N GLU A 95 3.10 -6.77 -13.59
CA GLU A 95 4.09 -7.29 -14.55
C GLU A 95 3.43 -7.95 -15.77
N GLU A 96 2.35 -8.71 -15.58
CA GLU A 96 1.72 -9.47 -16.68
C GLU A 96 0.66 -8.65 -17.42
N LYS A 97 -0.12 -7.85 -16.69
CA LYS A 97 -1.27 -7.10 -17.19
C LYS A 97 -1.29 -5.62 -16.77
N PRO A 98 -0.17 -4.88 -16.86
CA PRO A 98 -0.11 -3.49 -16.41
C PRO A 98 -1.13 -2.58 -17.10
N ASP A 99 -1.41 -2.80 -18.39
CA ASP A 99 -2.38 -1.98 -19.14
C ASP A 99 -3.84 -2.21 -18.69
N GLU A 100 -4.20 -3.45 -18.35
CA GLU A 100 -5.55 -3.75 -17.82
C GLU A 100 -5.72 -3.10 -16.46
N THR A 101 -4.72 -3.24 -15.58
CA THR A 101 -4.69 -2.61 -14.25
C THR A 101 -4.76 -1.10 -14.35
N ALA A 102 -3.95 -0.46 -15.20
CA ALA A 102 -3.94 0.99 -15.37
C ALA A 102 -5.30 1.50 -15.83
N ARG A 103 -5.95 0.83 -16.80
CA ARG A 103 -7.31 1.19 -17.25
C ARG A 103 -8.34 1.04 -16.15
N ALA A 104 -8.24 0.02 -15.30
CA ALA A 104 -9.12 -0.18 -14.16
C ALA A 104 -8.98 0.98 -13.15
N LEU A 105 -7.74 1.35 -12.80
CA LEU A 105 -7.44 2.48 -11.90
C LEU A 105 -7.97 3.81 -12.45
N VAL A 106 -7.69 4.10 -13.73
CA VAL A 106 -8.18 5.31 -14.42
C VAL A 106 -9.71 5.36 -14.39
N LYS A 107 -10.37 4.25 -14.72
CA LYS A 107 -11.84 4.17 -14.72
C LYS A 107 -12.42 4.40 -13.32
N HIS A 108 -11.82 3.80 -12.30
CA HIS A 108 -12.28 3.93 -10.91
C HIS A 108 -12.10 5.36 -10.39
N GLY A 109 -10.99 6.02 -10.73
CA GLY A 109 -10.70 7.42 -10.37
C GLY A 109 -11.51 8.49 -11.12
N GLY A 110 -12.48 8.11 -11.96
CA GLY A 110 -13.33 9.06 -12.70
C GLY A 110 -12.88 9.34 -14.14
N GLY A 111 -11.91 8.60 -14.67
CA GLY A 111 -11.57 8.59 -16.10
C GLY A 111 -10.76 9.79 -16.61
N THR A 112 -10.30 10.68 -15.74
CA THR A 112 -9.55 11.89 -16.12
C THR A 112 -8.03 11.68 -16.18
N ALA A 113 -7.54 10.61 -15.53
CA ALA A 113 -6.13 10.27 -15.50
C ALA A 113 -5.62 9.81 -16.87
N ASP A 114 -4.38 10.18 -17.22
CA ASP A 114 -3.72 9.69 -18.42
C ASP A 114 -3.26 8.25 -18.21
N VAL A 115 -3.87 7.32 -18.95
CA VAL A 115 -3.55 5.88 -18.86
C VAL A 115 -2.08 5.59 -19.11
N VAL A 116 -1.40 6.34 -19.97
CA VAL A 116 0.03 6.13 -20.25
C VAL A 116 0.87 6.45 -19.02
N ARG A 117 0.55 7.54 -18.32
CA ARG A 117 1.23 7.94 -17.08
C ARG A 117 0.93 6.97 -15.94
N VAL A 118 -0.31 6.47 -15.84
CA VAL A 118 -0.67 5.44 -14.86
C VAL A 118 0.08 4.13 -15.13
N THR A 119 0.16 3.68 -16.38
CA THR A 119 0.97 2.51 -16.76
C THR A 119 2.46 2.71 -16.46
N GLU A 120 3.01 3.90 -16.72
CA GLU A 120 4.41 4.22 -16.42
C GLU A 120 4.69 4.20 -14.91
N ALA A 121 3.80 4.78 -14.09
CA ALA A 121 3.88 4.73 -12.63
C ALA A 121 3.81 3.28 -12.12
N LEU A 122 2.92 2.46 -12.70
CA LEU A 122 2.75 1.04 -12.35
C LEU A 122 3.99 0.20 -12.69
N THR A 123 4.60 0.42 -13.84
CA THR A 123 5.73 -0.40 -14.31
C THR A 123 7.07 0.04 -13.71
N SER A 124 7.26 1.33 -13.44
CA SER A 124 8.51 1.86 -12.88
C SER A 124 8.52 1.93 -11.35
N GLY A 125 7.35 1.98 -10.72
CA GLY A 125 7.20 2.29 -9.30
C GLY A 125 7.63 3.71 -8.93
N ALA A 126 7.88 4.58 -9.90
CA ALA A 126 8.22 5.98 -9.67
C ALA A 126 7.02 6.70 -9.06
N TRP A 127 7.25 7.35 -7.92
CA TRP A 127 6.16 8.04 -7.23
C TRP A 127 5.80 9.33 -7.97
N PRO A 128 4.52 9.54 -8.35
CA PRO A 128 4.12 10.70 -9.13
C PRO A 128 4.20 12.00 -8.32
N SER A 129 4.38 13.11 -9.03
CA SER A 129 4.36 14.46 -8.45
C SER A 129 2.98 15.13 -8.51
N GLY A 130 2.06 14.56 -9.30
CA GLY A 130 0.67 14.99 -9.43
C GLY A 130 -0.17 14.64 -8.20
N ASN A 131 -1.45 14.99 -8.24
CA ASN A 131 -2.44 14.69 -7.20
C ASN A 131 -3.48 13.64 -7.64
N ASP A 132 -3.18 12.87 -8.70
CA ASP A 132 -4.09 11.89 -9.26
C ASP A 132 -4.01 10.57 -8.46
N PRO A 133 -5.12 10.10 -7.86
CA PRO A 133 -5.12 8.87 -7.08
C PRO A 133 -4.81 7.63 -7.92
N ALA A 134 -5.12 7.62 -9.23
CA ALA A 134 -4.82 6.47 -10.09
C ALA A 134 -3.31 6.33 -10.33
N GLU A 135 -2.59 7.44 -10.53
CA GLU A 135 -1.12 7.41 -10.64
C GLU A 135 -0.47 6.98 -9.32
N GLU A 136 -0.94 7.50 -8.18
CA GLU A 136 -0.43 7.12 -6.86
C GLU A 136 -0.71 5.65 -6.54
N ALA A 137 -1.92 5.16 -6.84
CA ALA A 137 -2.29 3.76 -6.65
C ALA A 137 -1.48 2.81 -7.56
N ALA A 138 -1.16 3.24 -8.78
CA ALA A 138 -0.28 2.50 -9.69
C ALA A 138 1.15 2.38 -9.14
N ALA A 139 1.76 3.50 -8.74
CA ALA A 139 3.08 3.48 -8.11
C ALA A 139 3.07 2.65 -6.81
N PHE A 140 1.99 2.77 -6.04
CA PHE A 140 1.78 1.98 -4.82
C PHE A 140 1.70 0.48 -5.10
N ALA A 141 0.96 0.03 -6.12
CA ALA A 141 0.87 -1.40 -6.48
C ALA A 141 2.26 -1.98 -6.79
N HIS A 142 3.11 -1.24 -7.50
CA HIS A 142 4.49 -1.63 -7.75
C HIS A 142 5.32 -1.74 -6.48
N GLN A 143 5.25 -0.72 -5.62
CA GLN A 143 5.97 -0.73 -4.34
C GLN A 143 5.46 -1.88 -3.47
N LEU A 144 4.15 -2.13 -3.45
CA LEU A 144 3.57 -3.25 -2.72
C LEU A 144 4.08 -4.61 -3.23
N LEU A 145 4.18 -4.81 -4.56
CA LEU A 145 4.81 -6.00 -5.14
C LEU A 145 6.27 -6.15 -4.68
N THR A 146 7.04 -5.06 -4.70
CA THR A 146 8.44 -5.06 -4.26
C THR A 146 8.56 -5.51 -2.79
N TYR A 147 7.69 -4.98 -1.92
CA TYR A 147 7.67 -5.32 -0.50
C TYR A 147 7.08 -6.70 -0.23
N ALA A 148 6.16 -7.19 -1.06
CA ALA A 148 5.61 -8.54 -0.99
C ALA A 148 6.67 -9.60 -1.31
N ARG A 149 7.53 -9.37 -2.32
CA ARG A 149 8.69 -10.24 -2.58
C ARG A 149 9.63 -10.30 -1.39
N LEU A 150 9.99 -9.13 -0.84
CA LEU A 150 10.83 -9.07 0.36
C LEU A 150 10.18 -9.75 1.56
N ALA A 151 8.86 -9.57 1.74
CA ALA A 151 8.09 -10.18 2.82
C ALA A 151 8.06 -11.70 2.69
N GLU A 152 7.87 -12.24 1.47
CA GLU A 152 7.92 -13.68 1.20
C GLU A 152 9.30 -14.27 1.51
N GLU A 153 10.36 -13.65 1.00
CA GLU A 153 11.74 -14.08 1.23
C GLU A 153 12.13 -14.10 2.72
N THR A 154 11.55 -13.18 3.50
CA THR A 154 11.88 -13.00 4.93
C THR A 154 10.84 -13.58 5.89
N LEU A 155 9.78 -14.23 5.38
CA LEU A 155 8.67 -14.79 6.16
C LEU A 155 8.00 -13.75 7.08
N LYS A 156 7.70 -12.58 6.52
CA LYS A 156 7.15 -11.41 7.20
C LYS A 156 5.82 -10.97 6.59
N GLY A 157 5.06 -10.14 7.30
CA GLY A 157 3.89 -9.44 6.79
C GLY A 157 4.23 -8.04 6.27
N ILE A 158 3.23 -7.34 5.75
CA ILE A 158 3.32 -5.95 5.30
C ILE A 158 2.38 -5.09 6.14
N CYS A 159 2.94 -4.06 6.78
CA CYS A 159 2.19 -3.01 7.43
C CYS A 159 2.14 -1.76 6.53
N LEU A 160 0.96 -1.19 6.39
CA LEU A 160 0.69 0.09 5.74
C LEU A 160 0.32 1.11 6.82
N GLU A 161 1.12 2.16 6.96
CA GLU A 161 0.82 3.27 7.87
C GLU A 161 0.40 4.51 7.08
N TYR A 162 -0.85 4.92 7.25
CA TYR A 162 -1.38 6.15 6.67
C TYR A 162 -1.36 7.28 7.68
N ARG A 163 -0.77 8.42 7.29
CA ARG A 163 -0.75 9.67 8.08
C ARG A 163 -1.44 10.78 7.32
N GLY A 164 -2.20 11.60 8.04
CA GLY A 164 -2.94 12.74 7.51
C GLY A 164 -4.44 12.48 7.40
N THR A 165 -5.19 13.47 6.91
CA THR A 165 -6.63 13.34 6.65
C THR A 165 -6.83 12.55 5.37
N SER A 166 -7.24 11.30 5.50
CA SER A 166 -7.93 10.60 4.41
C SER A 166 -9.36 11.11 4.35
N VAL A 167 -9.83 11.47 3.17
CA VAL A 167 -11.27 11.62 2.96
C VAL A 167 -11.83 10.21 2.81
N GLU A 168 -12.67 9.78 3.76
CA GLU A 168 -13.42 8.52 3.66
C GLU A 168 -14.46 8.57 2.54
#